data_AF-A0AA36GZK0-F1
#
_entry.id   AF-A0AA36GZK0-F1
#
_cell.length_a   1.000
_cell.length_b   1.000
_cell.length_c   1.000
_cell.angle_alpha   90.00
_cell.angle_beta   90.00
_cell.angle_gamma   90.00
#
_symmetry.space_group_name_H-M   'P 1'
#
loop_
_entity.id
_entity.type
_entity.pdbx_description
1 polymer ?
#
loop_
_entity_poly.entity_id
_entity_poly.type
_entity_poly.pdbx_seq_one_letter_code
_entity_poly.pdbx_strand_id
1 'polypeptide(L)'
;MSVDLQMAYIYTVIHGYPYEPLYDCSTKTMEEWYATGAVQLPLGIYFLVTGTILESLYLPCLVSIWRSKLFRNSCYKIMFFLGVLDMWSLFVNSIMTGYFALKGAVFCTNPVTLLTLGAFGCGEYLKFKIEITRQAEIAGH
;
A
#
# COMPACT_ATOMS: atom_id res chain seq x y z
N MET A 1 6.65 5.82 -19.29
CA MET A 1 6.59 6.18 -17.86
C MET A 1 5.88 5.12 -17.01
N SER A 2 4.61 4.78 -17.24
CA SER A 2 3.94 3.72 -16.45
C SER A 2 4.56 2.33 -16.68
N VAL A 3 4.92 2.01 -17.93
CA VAL A 3 5.55 0.72 -18.30
C VAL A 3 6.95 0.59 -17.68
N ASP A 4 7.76 1.64 -17.71
CA ASP A 4 9.11 1.64 -17.14
C ASP A 4 9.10 1.39 -15.62
N LEU A 5 8.11 1.99 -14.92
CA LEU A 5 7.93 1.80 -13.49
C LEU A 5 7.45 0.38 -13.14
N GLN A 6 6.57 -0.20 -13.97
CA GLN A 6 6.12 -1.58 -13.79
C GLN A 6 7.27 -2.58 -14.00
N MET A 7 8.10 -2.37 -15.03
CA MET A 7 9.28 -3.20 -15.27
C MET A 7 10.28 -3.07 -14.12
N ALA A 8 10.53 -1.84 -13.65
CA ALA A 8 11.40 -1.59 -12.49
C ALA A 8 10.86 -2.27 -11.23
N TYR A 9 9.55 -2.25 -10.99
CA TYR A 9 8.91 -2.95 -9.86
C TYR A 9 9.12 -4.46 -9.92
N ILE A 10 8.74 -5.09 -11.04
CA ILE A 10 8.86 -6.54 -11.22
C ILE A 10 10.33 -6.97 -11.09
N TYR A 11 11.23 -6.22 -11.71
CA TYR A 11 12.67 -6.49 -11.65
C TYR A 11 13.21 -6.42 -10.23
N THR A 12 12.89 -5.34 -9.50
CA THR A 12 13.37 -5.10 -8.13
C THR A 12 12.80 -6.13 -7.16
N VAL A 13 11.55 -6.56 -7.32
CA VAL A 13 10.95 -7.62 -6.49
C VAL A 13 11.60 -8.98 -6.73
N ILE A 14 11.96 -9.30 -7.98
CA ILE A 14 12.55 -10.60 -8.33
C ILE A 14 14.03 -10.67 -7.91
N HIS A 15 14.79 -9.60 -8.12
CA HIS A 15 16.25 -9.62 -7.95
C HIS A 15 16.73 -9.01 -6.63
N GLY A 16 15.90 -8.21 -5.95
CA GLY A 16 16.23 -7.59 -4.67
C GLY A 16 17.13 -6.35 -4.76
N TYR A 17 17.53 -5.91 -5.96
CA TYR A 17 18.30 -4.68 -6.18
C TYR A 17 17.57 -3.72 -7.12
N PRO A 18 17.80 -2.39 -7.00
CA PRO A 18 17.10 -1.39 -7.80
C PRO A 18 17.49 -1.47 -9.29
N TYR A 19 16.54 -1.15 -10.17
CA TYR A 19 16.76 -1.13 -11.61
C TYR A 19 17.68 0.04 -12.01
N GLU A 20 18.96 -0.27 -12.29
CA GLU A 20 20.05 0.70 -12.53
C GLU A 20 19.72 1.80 -13.55
N PRO A 21 19.06 1.53 -14.70
CA PRO A 21 18.76 2.58 -15.67
C PRO A 21 17.81 3.68 -15.16
N LEU A 22 17.07 3.41 -14.09
CA LEU A 22 16.08 4.34 -13.52
C LEU A 22 16.52 4.87 -12.14
N TYR A 23 17.24 4.05 -11.37
CA TYR A 23 17.72 4.41 -10.03
C TYR A 23 19.14 3.88 -9.80
N ASP A 24 20.13 4.77 -9.91
CA ASP A 24 21.52 4.46 -9.56
C ASP A 24 21.77 4.75 -8.08
N CYS A 25 21.94 3.69 -7.29
CA CYS A 25 22.17 3.74 -5.86
C CYS A 25 23.63 3.49 -5.47
N SER A 26 24.54 3.38 -6.44
CA SER A 26 25.94 2.97 -6.22
C SER A 26 26.84 4.10 -5.71
N THR A 27 26.35 5.35 -5.70
CA THR A 27 27.15 6.54 -5.35
C THR A 27 27.40 6.73 -3.85
N LYS A 28 26.52 6.21 -2.97
CA LYS A 28 26.59 6.44 -1.52
C LYS A 28 26.29 5.18 -0.73
N THR A 29 26.83 5.10 0.48
CA THR A 29 26.51 4.04 1.43
C THR A 29 25.11 4.22 2.05
N MET A 30 24.51 3.14 2.57
CA MET A 30 23.16 3.17 3.15
C MET A 30 23.01 4.21 4.27
N GLU A 31 24.04 4.40 5.08
CA GLU A 31 24.01 5.36 6.20
C GLU A 31 24.02 6.81 5.71
N GLU A 32 24.80 7.10 4.66
CA GLU A 32 24.81 8.42 4.03
C GLU A 32 23.49 8.73 3.32
N TRP A 33 22.81 7.71 2.80
CA TRP A 33 21.48 7.85 2.22
C TRP A 33 20.44 8.21 3.28
N TYR A 34 20.50 7.61 4.47
CA TYR A 34 19.65 8.01 5.61
C TYR A 34 19.96 9.42 6.11
N ALA A 35 21.24 9.81 6.13
CA ALA A 35 21.64 11.16 6.51
C ALA A 35 21.22 12.24 5.49
N THR A 36 21.09 11.86 4.21
CA THR A 36 20.60 12.75 3.14
C THR A 36 19.08 12.89 3.16
N GLY A 37 18.36 11.90 3.71
CA GLY A 37 16.91 11.87 3.75
C GLY A 37 16.31 12.97 4.62
N ALA A 38 15.31 13.68 4.08
CA ALA A 38 14.55 14.67 4.86
C ALA A 38 13.62 13.96 5.85
N VAL A 39 13.97 13.99 7.13
CA VAL A 39 13.13 13.42 8.20
C VAL A 39 11.91 14.31 8.43
N GLN A 40 10.74 13.82 8.04
CA GLN A 40 9.46 14.53 8.24
C GLN A 40 8.72 13.93 9.42
N LEU A 41 9.23 14.21 10.62
CA LEU A 41 8.77 13.66 11.89
C LEU A 41 7.26 13.89 12.15
N PRO A 42 6.69 15.10 11.93
CA PRO A 42 5.27 15.35 12.13
C PRO A 42 4.39 14.52 11.20
N LEU A 43 4.82 14.39 9.93
CA LEU A 43 4.08 13.65 8.91
C LEU A 43 4.11 12.13 9.20
N GLY A 44 5.28 11.61 9.60
CA GLY A 44 5.43 10.21 9.98
C GLY A 44 4.56 9.82 11.18
N ILE A 45 4.56 10.64 12.24
CA ILE A 45 3.69 10.40 13.42
C ILE A 45 2.22 10.45 13.01
N TYR A 46 1.82 11.44 12.21
CA TYR A 46 0.44 11.57 11.75
C TYR A 46 -0.02 10.31 11.00
N PHE A 47 0.78 9.79 10.06
CA PHE A 47 0.45 8.56 9.35
C PHE A 47 0.39 7.34 10.28
N LEU A 48 1.36 7.17 11.19
CA LEU A 48 1.33 6.05 12.14
C LEU A 48 0.08 6.05 13.03
N VAL A 49 -0.28 7.22 13.59
CA VAL A 49 -1.43 7.35 14.50
C VAL A 49 -2.73 7.13 13.73
N THR A 50 -2.93 7.83 12.62
CA THR A 50 -4.15 7.71 11.81
C THR A 50 -4.30 6.32 11.22
N GLY A 51 -3.22 5.72 10.70
CA GLY A 51 -3.20 4.35 10.19
C GLY A 51 -3.59 3.32 11.24
N THR A 52 -3.05 3.44 12.45
CA THR A 52 -3.39 2.51 13.55
C THR A 52 -4.85 2.63 13.98
N ILE A 53 -5.40 3.85 14.02
CA ILE A 53 -6.82 4.06 14.33
C ILE A 53 -7.71 3.47 13.25
N LEU A 54 -7.38 3.67 11.97
CA LEU A 54 -8.16 3.12 10.86
C LEU A 54 -8.11 1.59 10.83
N GLU A 55 -6.93 1.00 11.01
CA GLU A 55 -6.75 -0.46 11.05
C GLU A 55 -7.54 -1.11 12.19
N SER A 56 -7.49 -0.50 13.38
CA SER A 56 -8.26 -0.97 14.54
C SER A 56 -9.77 -0.86 14.37
N LEU A 57 -10.27 0.09 13.58
CA LEU A 57 -11.69 0.19 13.23
C LEU A 57 -12.09 -0.81 12.13
N TYR A 58 -11.16 -1.13 11.23
CA TYR A 58 -11.40 -2.06 10.13
C TYR A 58 -11.55 -3.53 10.61
N LEU A 59 -10.82 -3.93 11.66
CA LEU A 59 -10.89 -5.26 12.26
C LEU A 59 -12.31 -5.65 12.73
N PRO A 60 -12.98 -4.88 13.61
CA PRO A 60 -14.32 -5.21 14.06
C PRO A 60 -15.34 -5.16 12.92
N CYS A 61 -15.16 -4.28 11.92
CA CYS A 61 -16.01 -4.24 10.73
C CYS A 61 -15.94 -5.54 9.93
N LEU A 62 -14.73 -6.05 9.66
CA LEU A 62 -14.55 -7.33 8.95
C LEU A 62 -15.10 -8.51 9.75
N VAL A 63 -14.88 -8.54 11.08
CA VAL A 63 -15.43 -9.59 11.95
C VAL A 63 -16.96 -9.56 11.98
N SER A 64 -17.57 -8.38 12.02
CA SER A 64 -19.03 -8.21 11.96
C SER A 64 -19.60 -8.74 10.65
N ILE A 65 -18.95 -8.43 9.53
CA ILE A 65 -19.34 -8.92 8.21
C ILE A 65 -19.22 -10.45 8.16
N TRP A 66 -18.11 -11.03 8.62
CA TRP A 66 -17.92 -12.50 8.66
C TRP A 66 -19.01 -13.21 9.49
N ARG A 67 -19.40 -12.62 10.63
CA ARG A 67 -20.43 -13.18 11.52
C ARG A 67 -21.86 -13.00 10.99
N SER A 68 -22.06 -12.12 10.01
CA SER A 68 -23.39 -11.83 9.48
C SER A 68 -23.92 -12.99 8.64
N LYS A 69 -25.18 -13.38 8.87
CA LYS A 69 -25.88 -14.43 8.08
C LYS A 69 -25.95 -14.11 6.57
N LEU A 70 -25.67 -12.86 6.18
CA LEU A 70 -25.61 -12.38 4.80
C LEU A 70 -24.37 -12.84 4.03
N PHE A 71 -23.35 -13.41 4.70
CA PHE A 71 -22.15 -13.96 4.03
C PHE A 71 -22.45 -15.13 3.07
N ARG A 72 -23.69 -15.65 3.11
CA ARG A 72 -24.19 -16.64 2.16
C ARG A 72 -24.26 -16.10 0.72
N ASN A 73 -24.41 -14.79 0.56
CA ASN A 73 -24.50 -14.16 -0.76
C ASN A 73 -23.10 -13.89 -1.34
N SER A 74 -22.91 -14.20 -2.63
CA SER A 74 -21.64 -14.00 -3.33
C SER A 74 -21.14 -12.54 -3.27
N CYS A 75 -22.06 -11.58 -3.22
CA CYS A 75 -21.76 -10.16 -3.10
C CYS A 75 -21.04 -9.81 -1.78
N TYR A 76 -21.46 -10.40 -0.66
CA TYR A 76 -20.84 -10.15 0.65
C TYR A 76 -19.46 -10.80 0.79
N LYS A 77 -19.23 -11.95 0.13
CA LYS A 77 -17.90 -12.59 0.08
C LYS A 77 -16.86 -11.71 -0.61
N ILE A 78 -17.26 -11.04 -1.69
CA ILE A 78 -16.39 -10.09 -2.42
C ILE A 78 -16.12 -8.88 -1.53
N MET A 79 -17.14 -8.29 -0.90
CA MET A 79 -16.94 -7.16 0.03
C MET A 79 -15.98 -7.50 1.18
N PHE A 80 -16.04 -8.73 1.72
CA PHE A 80 -15.08 -9.19 2.71
C PHE A 80 -13.65 -9.28 2.16
N PHE A 81 -13.47 -9.91 0.98
CA PHE A 81 -12.14 -10.01 0.36
C PHE A 81 -11.54 -8.63 0.06
N LEU A 82 -12.38 -7.69 -0.40
CA LEU A 82 -11.98 -6.30 -0.62
C LEU A 82 -11.54 -5.63 0.68
N GLY A 83 -12.27 -5.81 1.79
CA GLY A 83 -11.88 -5.27 3.09
C GLY A 83 -10.58 -5.86 3.63
N VAL A 84 -10.31 -7.15 3.42
CA VAL A 84 -9.02 -7.76 3.77
C VAL A 84 -7.88 -7.15 2.93
N LEU A 85 -8.10 -6.95 1.64
CA LEU A 85 -7.12 -6.27 0.79
C LEU A 85 -6.95 -4.79 1.18
N ASP A 86 -7.95 -4.16 1.77
CA ASP A 86 -7.86 -2.77 2.23
C ASP A 86 -7.00 -2.64 3.48
N MET A 87 -7.15 -3.55 4.44
CA MET A 87 -6.23 -3.65 5.58
C MET A 87 -4.78 -3.84 5.14
N TRP A 88 -4.53 -4.75 4.19
CA TRP A 88 -3.18 -4.95 3.69
C TRP A 88 -2.62 -3.68 3.05
N SER A 89 -3.44 -2.98 2.27
CA SER A 89 -3.08 -1.68 1.69
C SER A 89 -2.82 -0.63 2.77
N LEU A 90 -3.69 -0.47 3.77
CA LEU A 90 -3.53 0.50 4.87
C LEU A 90 -2.29 0.23 5.71
N PHE A 91 -2.01 -1.04 6.00
CA PHE A 91 -0.81 -1.45 6.73
C PHE A 91 0.45 -1.01 6.00
N VAL A 92 0.54 -1.33 4.70
CA VAL A 92 1.69 -0.97 3.87
C VAL A 92 1.73 0.56 3.72
N ASN A 93 0.66 1.20 3.26
CA ASN A 93 0.64 2.63 2.96
C ASN A 93 0.79 3.56 4.17
N SER A 94 0.29 3.18 5.34
CA SER A 94 0.31 4.08 6.51
C SER A 94 1.38 3.69 7.51
N ILE A 95 1.44 2.42 7.93
CA ILE A 95 2.38 1.98 8.96
C ILE A 95 3.81 1.93 8.42
N MET A 96 4.02 1.30 7.26
CA MET A 96 5.37 1.22 6.67
C MET A 96 5.85 2.60 6.20
N THR A 97 5.01 3.38 5.50
CA THR A 97 5.38 4.75 5.10
C THR A 97 5.68 5.64 6.29
N GLY A 98 4.86 5.58 7.35
CA GLY A 98 5.08 6.36 8.56
C GLY A 98 6.42 6.02 9.22
N TYR A 99 6.76 4.73 9.30
CA TYR A 99 8.06 4.28 9.79
C TYR A 99 9.23 4.78 8.90
N PHE A 100 9.07 4.71 7.59
CA PHE A 100 10.08 5.22 6.65
C PHE A 100 10.24 6.75 6.70
N ALA A 101 9.14 7.48 6.91
CA ALA A 101 9.17 8.94 7.07
C ALA A 101 9.90 9.37 8.35
N LEU A 102 9.82 8.58 9.43
CA LEU A 102 10.60 8.80 10.65
C LEU A 102 12.09 8.50 10.47
N LYS A 103 12.42 7.49 9.66
CA LYS A 103 13.81 7.13 9.34
C LYS A 103 14.45 8.03 8.27
N GLY A 104 13.66 8.82 7.54
CA GLY A 104 14.16 9.56 6.37
C GLY A 104 14.59 8.62 5.23
N ALA A 105 13.88 7.52 5.03
CA ALA A 105 14.26 6.54 4.01
C ALA A 105 14.06 7.09 2.59
N VAL A 106 15.09 6.94 1.76
CA VAL A 106 15.07 7.25 0.32
C VAL A 106 14.89 5.96 -0.49
N PHE A 107 14.60 6.08 -1.78
CA PHE A 107 14.41 4.92 -2.68
C PHE A 107 15.53 3.88 -2.57
N CYS A 108 16.78 4.33 -2.45
CA CYS A 108 17.95 3.46 -2.38
C CYS A 108 18.08 2.68 -1.07
N THR A 109 17.42 3.06 0.02
CA THR A 109 17.54 2.32 1.29
C THR A 109 16.62 1.10 1.34
N ASN A 110 15.40 1.22 0.83
CA ASN A 110 14.47 0.08 0.72
C ASN A 110 13.61 0.21 -0.56
N PRO A 111 14.14 -0.20 -1.73
CA PRO A 111 13.49 0.05 -3.02
C PRO A 111 12.22 -0.79 -3.20
N VAL A 112 12.20 -2.02 -2.69
CA VAL A 112 11.02 -2.90 -2.75
C VAL A 112 9.85 -2.26 -2.02
N THR A 113 10.04 -1.84 -0.77
CA THR A 113 8.94 -1.26 0.00
C THR A 113 8.46 0.05 -0.60
N LEU A 114 9.36 0.95 -1.02
CA LEU A 114 8.95 2.22 -1.63
C LEU A 114 8.15 2.02 -2.93
N LEU A 115 8.55 1.07 -3.77
CA LEU A 115 7.80 0.75 -4.98
C LEU A 115 6.47 0.06 -4.67
N THR A 116 6.41 -0.83 -3.67
CA THR A 116 5.15 -1.46 -3.26
C THR A 116 4.13 -0.42 -2.80
N LEU A 117 4.55 0.59 -2.03
CA LEU A 117 3.68 1.68 -1.56
C LEU A 117 3.03 2.42 -2.73
N GLY A 118 3.82 2.79 -3.74
CA GLY A 118 3.31 3.42 -4.94
C GLY A 118 2.36 2.52 -5.74
N ALA A 119 2.65 1.22 -5.83
CA ALA A 119 1.82 0.26 -6.55
C ALA A 119 0.46 0.04 -5.87
N PHE A 120 0.42 -0.06 -4.54
CA PHE A 120 -0.83 -0.22 -3.79
C PHE A 120 -1.74 1.01 -3.94
N GLY A 121 -1.18 2.22 -3.93
CA GLY A 121 -1.94 3.45 -4.19
C GLY A 121 -2.62 3.48 -5.58
N CYS A 122 -1.95 2.98 -6.61
CA CYS A 122 -2.58 2.82 -7.94
C CYS A 122 -3.65 1.71 -7.96
N GLY A 123 -3.47 0.64 -7.17
CA GLY A 123 -4.42 -0.48 -7.08
C GLY A 123 -5.76 -0.10 -6.45
N GLU A 124 -5.78 0.83 -5.49
CA GLU A 124 -7.00 1.29 -4.82
C GLU A 124 -7.99 1.96 -5.78
N TYR A 125 -7.50 2.70 -6.78
CA TYR A 125 -8.35 3.32 -7.80
C TYR A 125 -9.09 2.28 -8.66
N LEU A 126 -8.41 1.17 -8.99
CA LEU A 126 -9.02 0.08 -9.75
C LEU A 126 -10.05 -0.68 -8.91
N LYS A 127 -9.77 -0.93 -7.62
CA LYS A 127 -10.75 -1.51 -6.68
C LYS A 127 -12.03 -0.66 -6.64
N PHE A 128 -11.91 0.66 -6.48
CA PHE A 128 -13.04 1.57 -6.41
C PHE A 128 -13.89 1.52 -7.70
N LYS A 129 -13.23 1.47 -8.86
CA LYS A 129 -13.91 1.37 -10.16
C LYS A 129 -14.68 0.05 -10.31
N ILE A 130 -14.08 -1.07 -9.90
CA ILE A 130 -14.73 -2.39 -9.94
C ILE A 130 -15.97 -2.42 -9.06
N GLU A 131 -15.91 -1.84 -7.85
CA GLU A 131 -17.05 -1.85 -6.93
C GLU A 131 -18.22 -1.00 -7.47
N ILE A 132 -17.95 0.19 -8.03
CA ILE A 132 -19.00 1.02 -8.65
C ILE A 132 -19.66 0.29 -9.82
N THR A 133 -18.88 -0.31 -10.72
CA THR A 133 -19.43 -1.04 -11.86
C THR A 133 -20.27 -2.24 -11.40
N ARG A 134 -19.82 -2.95 -10.37
CA ARG A 134 -20.53 -4.13 -9.85
C ARG A 134 -21.81 -3.76 -9.10
N GLN A 135 -21.81 -2.67 -8.33
CA GLN A 135 -23.03 -2.17 -7.67
C GLN A 135 -24.05 -1.67 -8.70
N ALA A 136 -23.61 -1.06 -9.80
CA ALA A 136 -24.48 -0.67 -10.91
C ALA A 136 -25.10 -1.89 -11.62
N GLU A 137 -24.34 -2.98 -11.80
CA GLU A 137 -24.85 -4.22 -12.42
C GLU A 137 -25.86 -4.95 -11.53
N ILE A 138 -25.66 -4.92 -10.20
CA ILE A 138 -26.61 -5.52 -9.23
C ILE A 138 -27.87 -4.67 -9.08
N ALA A 139 -27.79 -3.34 -9.15
CA ALA A 139 -28.95 -2.45 -9.05
C ALA A 139 -29.79 -2.37 -10.34
N GLY A 140 -29.23 -2.81 -11.47
CA GLY A 140 -29.90 -2.88 -12.76
C GLY A 140 -30.60 -4.21 -13.06
N HIS A 141 -30.50 -5.21 -12.16
CA HIS A 141 -31.14 -6.52 -12.24
C HIS A 141 -32.18 -6.70 -11.13
#